data_AF-A0A3F2V3E7-F1
#
_entry.id   AF-A0A3F2V3E7-F1
#
_cell.length_a   1.000
_cell.length_b   1.000
_cell.length_c   1.000
_cell.angle_alpha   90.00
_cell.angle_beta   90.00
_cell.angle_gamma   90.00
#
_symmetry.space_group_name_H-M   'P 1'
#
loop_
_entity.id
_entity.type
_entity.pdbx_description
1 polymer ?
#
loop_
_entity_poly.entity_id
_entity_poly.type
_entity_poly.pdbx_seq_one_letter_code
_entity_poly.pdbx_strand_id
1 'polypeptide(L)'
;MDLVNLLIYKSVNIAQLLPVLCHFLNRKTPVHCIYTLSQSPQFVMANMQKVHLFSVIGYYQMNDEPRVQLLLQGHTTGRKLKGRQLVDQYSTGERYILITSDDNPFDEVLHIYLLDLELNILDEMNLSQPYTPGVYEAFRHYGEHLEFRFFSEGIWCLKVRSRPKHAPLNLDQYPVSRPIKLWGQQYLSLQKSKNQVA
;
A
#
# COMPACT_ATOMS: atom_id res chain seq x y z
N MET A 1 14.03 -16.61 -37.63
CA MET A 1 13.78 -15.26 -37.09
C MET A 1 12.56 -15.30 -36.18
N ASP A 2 12.79 -15.91 -35.03
CA ASP A 2 12.34 -15.64 -33.67
C ASP A 2 10.92 -15.08 -33.38
N LEU A 3 10.05 -16.03 -33.02
CA LEU A 3 8.76 -15.88 -32.35
C LEU A 3 8.87 -15.66 -30.82
N VAL A 4 10.00 -15.12 -30.33
CA VAL A 4 10.29 -15.08 -28.87
C VAL A 4 9.75 -13.82 -28.16
N ASN A 5 9.23 -12.82 -28.87
CA ASN A 5 8.92 -11.51 -28.25
C ASN A 5 7.43 -11.14 -28.12
N LEU A 6 6.53 -12.10 -27.93
CA LEU A 6 5.12 -11.78 -27.64
C LEU A 6 4.50 -12.61 -26.50
N LEU A 7 5.24 -12.82 -25.41
CA LEU A 7 4.75 -13.51 -24.20
C LEU A 7 5.12 -12.77 -22.90
N ILE A 8 4.89 -11.46 -22.86
CA ILE A 8 4.78 -10.72 -21.60
C ILE A 8 3.54 -9.85 -21.74
N TYR A 9 2.62 -9.93 -20.77
CA TYR A 9 1.23 -9.41 -20.78
C TYR A 9 0.18 -10.27 -21.47
N LYS A 10 -0.13 -11.40 -20.83
CA LYS A 10 -1.49 -11.78 -20.42
C LYS A 10 -1.37 -13.09 -19.65
N SER A 11 -1.60 -13.05 -18.33
CA SER A 11 -1.80 -14.26 -17.54
C SER A 11 -3.16 -14.88 -17.92
N VAL A 12 -3.23 -15.51 -19.10
CA VAL A 12 -4.32 -16.41 -19.43
C VAL A 12 -4.06 -17.69 -18.64
N ASN A 13 -5.02 -18.02 -17.80
CA ASN A 13 -5.01 -19.16 -16.92
C ASN A 13 -5.10 -20.44 -17.77
N ILE A 14 -3.96 -21.06 -18.11
CA ILE A 14 -3.90 -22.30 -18.91
C ILE A 14 -4.56 -23.49 -18.16
N ALA A 15 -4.87 -23.36 -16.87
CA ALA A 15 -5.55 -24.39 -16.09
C ALA A 15 -7.08 -24.52 -16.35
N GLN A 16 -7.68 -23.66 -17.18
CA GLN A 16 -9.12 -23.72 -17.48
C GLN A 16 -9.48 -24.30 -18.86
N LEU A 17 -8.51 -24.75 -19.66
CA LEU A 17 -8.77 -25.35 -20.99
C LEU A 17 -8.65 -26.89 -21.05
N LEU A 18 -8.51 -27.57 -19.92
CA LEU A 18 -8.52 -29.04 -19.86
C LEU A 18 -9.66 -29.55 -18.98
N PRO A 19 -10.89 -29.55 -19.50
CA PRO A 19 -11.62 -30.82 -19.52
C PRO A 19 -12.29 -31.19 -20.86
N VAL A 20 -12.18 -30.39 -21.92
CA VAL A 20 -12.92 -30.68 -23.18
C VAL A 20 -12.11 -31.49 -24.22
N LEU A 21 -10.80 -31.70 -24.02
CA LEU A 21 -9.96 -32.44 -24.96
C LEU A 21 -9.66 -33.91 -24.57
N CYS A 22 -10.43 -34.51 -23.67
CA CYS A 22 -10.24 -35.92 -23.27
C CYS A 22 -11.26 -36.91 -23.87
N HIS A 23 -12.13 -36.50 -24.80
CA HIS A 23 -13.08 -37.43 -25.44
C HIS A 23 -12.68 -37.93 -26.84
N PHE A 24 -11.45 -37.64 -27.31
CA PHE A 24 -11.10 -37.94 -28.71
C PHE A 24 -9.84 -38.79 -28.95
N LEU A 25 -9.15 -39.31 -27.92
CA LEU A 25 -8.03 -40.22 -28.16
C LEU A 25 -8.21 -41.56 -27.43
N ASN A 26 -8.47 -42.53 -28.30
CA ASN A 26 -8.74 -43.95 -28.14
C ASN A 26 -7.63 -44.72 -27.39
N ARG A 27 -8.07 -45.63 -26.51
CA ARG A 27 -7.50 -46.96 -26.13
C ARG A 27 -6.06 -47.08 -25.58
N LYS A 28 -6.02 -47.73 -24.40
CA LYS A 28 -4.96 -48.54 -23.76
C LYS A 28 -3.82 -47.78 -23.07
N THR A 29 -3.95 -47.60 -21.76
CA THR A 29 -3.00 -48.04 -20.70
C THR A 29 -3.51 -47.55 -19.33
N PRO A 30 -3.31 -48.28 -18.22
CA PRO A 30 -3.73 -47.83 -16.90
C PRO A 30 -2.62 -46.94 -16.32
N VAL A 31 -2.78 -45.63 -16.42
CA VAL A 31 -1.89 -44.70 -15.71
C VAL A 31 -2.60 -44.31 -14.43
N HIS A 32 -2.00 -44.67 -13.30
CA HIS A 32 -2.44 -44.28 -11.96
C HIS A 32 -2.74 -42.78 -11.92
N CYS A 33 -4.02 -42.42 -11.74
CA CYS A 33 -4.43 -41.06 -11.44
C CYS A 33 -3.94 -40.69 -10.04
N ILE A 34 -2.77 -40.07 -9.96
CA ILE A 34 -2.33 -39.35 -8.76
C ILE A 34 -3.10 -38.04 -8.78
N TYR A 35 -4.13 -37.94 -7.94
CA TYR A 35 -4.82 -36.68 -7.68
C TYR A 35 -3.81 -35.72 -7.04
N THR A 36 -3.23 -34.83 -7.83
CA THR A 36 -2.51 -33.68 -7.31
C THR A 36 -3.56 -32.78 -6.66
N LEU A 37 -3.60 -32.80 -5.32
CA LEU A 37 -4.38 -31.85 -4.53
C LEU A 37 -3.99 -30.45 -5.00
N SER A 38 -4.93 -29.80 -5.69
CA SER A 38 -4.90 -28.37 -5.96
C SER A 38 -4.79 -27.69 -4.60
N GLN A 39 -3.56 -27.31 -4.24
CA GLN A 39 -3.37 -26.38 -3.15
C GLN A 39 -4.09 -25.10 -3.57
N SER A 40 -5.15 -24.78 -2.84
CA SER A 40 -5.75 -23.46 -2.81
C SER A 40 -4.63 -22.42 -2.78
N PRO A 41 -4.75 -21.28 -3.49
CA PRO A 41 -3.74 -20.26 -3.45
C PRO A 41 -3.55 -19.86 -1.99
N GLN A 42 -2.43 -20.31 -1.41
CA GLN A 42 -2.01 -19.90 -0.09
C GLN A 42 -1.91 -18.39 -0.18
N PHE A 43 -2.77 -17.72 0.56
CA PHE A 43 -2.75 -16.28 0.72
C PHE A 43 -1.37 -15.94 1.26
N VAL A 44 -0.43 -15.56 0.38
CA VAL A 44 0.90 -15.16 0.79
C VAL A 44 0.67 -13.98 1.71
N MET A 45 0.95 -14.15 3.00
CA MET A 45 0.77 -13.07 3.96
C MET A 45 1.55 -11.88 3.43
N ALA A 46 0.86 -10.76 3.20
CA ALA A 46 1.45 -9.54 2.72
C ALA A 46 2.59 -9.17 3.69
N ASN A 47 3.82 -9.39 3.28
CA ASN A 47 4.98 -9.03 4.09
C ASN A 47 5.39 -7.64 3.64
N MET A 48 5.11 -6.65 4.49
CA MET A 48 5.55 -5.28 4.24
C MET A 48 7.09 -5.26 4.23
N GLN A 49 7.68 -4.66 3.21
CA GLN A 49 9.13 -4.50 3.07
C GLN A 49 9.45 -3.04 2.81
N LYS A 50 10.49 -2.53 3.47
CA LYS A 50 11.01 -1.18 3.18
C LYS A 50 11.64 -1.17 1.80
N VAL A 51 11.38 -0.13 1.02
CA VAL A 51 11.89 0.01 -0.35
C VAL A 51 12.55 1.37 -0.55
N HIS A 52 13.22 1.57 -1.69
CA HIS A 52 13.85 2.82 -2.09
C HIS A 52 13.63 3.06 -3.60
N LEU A 53 12.36 3.00 -4.01
CA LEU A 53 11.92 3.14 -5.40
C LEU A 53 11.47 4.56 -5.72
N PHE A 54 10.90 5.26 -4.74
CA PHE A 54 10.29 6.55 -4.93
C PHE A 54 11.18 7.68 -4.43
N SER A 55 11.12 8.80 -5.13
CA SER A 55 11.64 10.09 -4.71
C SER A 55 10.62 11.18 -5.03
N VAL A 56 10.87 12.40 -4.57
CA VAL A 56 9.92 13.51 -4.72
C VAL A 56 10.60 14.81 -5.11
N ILE A 57 9.89 15.64 -5.86
CA ILE A 57 10.21 17.06 -6.06
C ILE A 57 9.13 17.88 -5.36
N GLY A 58 9.50 18.61 -4.31
CA GLY A 58 8.56 19.44 -3.55
C GLY A 58 8.35 20.82 -4.18
N TYR A 59 7.13 21.34 -4.04
CA TYR A 59 6.71 22.67 -4.48
C TYR A 59 5.52 23.15 -3.64
N TYR A 60 5.21 24.45 -3.69
CA TYR A 60 4.02 25.01 -3.03
C TYR A 60 2.93 25.29 -4.05
N GLN A 61 1.67 25.09 -3.66
CA GLN A 61 0.51 25.59 -4.41
C GLN A 61 0.24 27.07 -4.12
N MET A 62 -0.66 27.70 -4.88
CA MET A 62 -1.00 29.12 -4.72
C MET A 62 -1.61 29.47 -3.35
N ASN A 63 -2.05 28.48 -2.58
CA ASN A 63 -2.60 28.59 -1.22
C ASN A 63 -1.56 28.26 -0.14
N ASP A 64 -0.27 28.25 -0.48
CA ASP A 64 0.83 27.84 0.40
C ASP A 64 0.73 26.39 0.93
N GLU A 65 -0.08 25.54 0.30
CA GLU A 65 -0.14 24.12 0.64
C GLU A 65 1.08 23.38 0.04
N PRO A 66 1.90 22.72 0.86
CA PRO A 66 3.05 21.96 0.38
C PRO A 66 2.58 20.73 -0.40
N ARG A 67 3.19 20.53 -1.57
CA ARG A 67 2.95 19.38 -2.43
C ARG A 67 4.25 18.76 -2.88
N VAL A 68 4.18 17.47 -3.20
CA VAL A 68 5.25 16.75 -3.88
C VAL A 68 4.78 16.20 -5.21
N GLN A 69 5.63 16.31 -6.23
CA GLN A 69 5.55 15.51 -7.45
C GLN A 69 6.25 14.19 -7.17
N LEU A 70 5.57 13.08 -7.40
CA LEU A 70 6.13 11.74 -7.18
C LEU A 70 6.98 11.32 -8.39
N LEU A 71 8.13 10.72 -8.09
CA LEU A 71 9.04 10.12 -9.05
C LEU A 71 9.19 8.64 -8.72
N LEU A 72 9.22 7.79 -9.74
CA LEU A 72 9.54 6.37 -9.63
C LEU A 72 10.89 6.14 -10.31
N GLN A 73 11.88 5.73 -9.53
CA GLN A 73 13.27 5.54 -9.98
C GLN A 73 13.80 6.75 -10.76
N GLY A 74 13.53 7.96 -10.25
CA GLY A 74 13.95 9.23 -10.86
C GLY A 74 13.09 9.73 -12.03
N HIS A 75 12.04 9.01 -12.43
CA HIS A 75 11.15 9.42 -13.52
C HIS A 75 9.84 9.97 -12.99
N THR A 76 9.39 11.11 -13.51
CA THR A 76 8.12 11.71 -13.10
C THR A 76 6.94 10.80 -13.41
N THR A 77 6.08 10.57 -12.42
CA THR A 77 4.88 9.71 -12.58
C THR A 77 3.62 10.50 -12.94
N GLY A 78 3.67 11.83 -12.88
CA GLY A 78 2.50 12.71 -12.98
C GLY A 78 1.62 12.73 -11.72
N ARG A 79 1.91 11.90 -10.71
CA ARG A 79 1.15 11.88 -9.44
C ARG A 79 1.64 12.97 -8.49
N LYS A 80 0.71 13.63 -7.81
CA LYS A 80 0.96 14.72 -6.87
C LYS A 80 0.37 14.40 -5.50
N LEU A 81 1.18 14.38 -4.47
CA LEU A 81 0.75 14.13 -3.08
C LEU A 81 0.88 15.41 -2.23
N LYS A 82 0.28 15.43 -1.04
CA LYS A 82 0.55 16.46 -0.03
C LYS A 82 1.88 16.18 0.67
N GLY A 83 2.40 17.13 1.43
CA GLY A 83 3.73 17.07 2.00
C GLY A 83 4.75 17.87 1.22
N ARG A 84 5.87 18.15 1.88
CA ARG A 84 7.06 18.80 1.34
C ARG A 84 8.18 17.81 1.01
N GLN A 85 8.22 16.69 1.72
CA GLN A 85 9.23 15.63 1.59
C GLN A 85 8.65 14.22 1.79
N LEU A 86 9.31 13.22 1.21
CA LEU A 86 9.03 11.79 1.43
C LEU A 86 9.89 11.30 2.59
N VAL A 87 9.28 10.84 3.68
CA VAL A 87 9.98 10.41 4.89
C VAL A 87 10.13 8.89 4.99
N ASP A 88 9.22 8.12 4.38
CA ASP A 88 9.38 6.67 4.28
C ASP A 88 8.56 6.05 3.14
N GLN A 89 8.90 4.81 2.81
CA GLN A 89 8.22 4.05 1.77
C GLN A 89 8.33 2.54 1.99
N TYR A 90 7.23 1.83 1.72
CA TYR A 90 7.15 0.38 1.86
C TYR A 90 6.37 -0.24 0.70
N SER A 91 6.60 -1.52 0.46
CA SER A 91 5.84 -2.34 -0.48
C SER A 91 5.23 -3.53 0.25
N THR A 92 4.00 -3.88 -0.10
CA THR A 92 3.35 -5.14 0.32
C THR A 92 3.40 -6.19 -0.79
N GLY A 93 4.21 -5.97 -1.84
CA GLY A 93 4.25 -6.77 -3.07
C GLY A 93 3.24 -6.29 -4.12
N GLU A 94 2.00 -6.02 -3.70
CA GLU A 94 0.91 -5.59 -4.60
C GLU A 94 0.56 -4.10 -4.49
N ARG A 95 1.08 -3.41 -3.47
CA ARG A 95 0.75 -2.02 -3.15
C ARG A 95 1.94 -1.31 -2.56
N TYR A 96 1.94 0.00 -2.67
CA TYR A 96 2.96 0.87 -2.09
C TYR A 96 2.38 1.73 -0.98
N ILE A 97 3.15 1.88 0.09
CA ILE A 97 2.86 2.81 1.17
C ILE A 97 3.87 3.93 1.05
N LEU A 98 3.39 5.17 0.96
CA LEU A 98 4.23 6.36 0.93
C LEU A 98 3.86 7.26 2.11
N ILE A 99 4.88 7.73 2.82
CA ILE A 99 4.71 8.63 3.96
C ILE A 99 5.41 9.93 3.63
N THR A 100 4.68 11.04 3.65
CA THR A 100 5.21 12.39 3.44
C THR A 100 4.95 13.28 4.66
N SER A 101 5.76 14.32 4.80
CA SER A 101 5.68 15.31 5.88
C SER A 101 5.73 16.71 5.28
N ASP A 102 5.08 17.67 5.93
CA ASP A 102 5.05 19.08 5.54
C ASP A 102 6.36 19.84 5.83
N ASP A 103 7.25 19.26 6.65
CA ASP A 103 8.53 19.85 7.08
C ASP A 103 8.31 21.23 7.73
N ASN A 104 7.26 21.34 8.56
CA ASN A 104 6.88 22.54 9.26
C ASN A 104 7.14 22.36 10.77
N PRO A 105 8.13 23.07 11.35
CA PRO A 105 8.54 22.86 12.74
C PRO A 105 7.47 23.23 13.78
N PHE A 106 6.41 23.95 13.40
CA PHE A 106 5.38 24.42 14.33
C PHE A 106 4.05 23.66 14.22
N ASP A 107 3.73 23.13 13.05
CA ASP A 107 2.46 22.47 12.78
C ASP A 107 2.68 21.40 11.71
N GLU A 108 3.10 20.22 12.16
CA GLU A 108 3.52 19.15 11.28
C GLU A 108 2.35 18.21 10.97
N VAL A 109 2.17 17.92 9.69
CA VAL A 109 1.21 16.91 9.22
C VAL A 109 1.96 15.76 8.60
N LEU A 110 1.74 14.56 9.12
CA LEU A 110 2.17 13.32 8.47
C LEU A 110 1.07 12.82 7.55
N HIS A 111 1.36 12.70 6.27
CA HIS A 111 0.44 12.12 5.30
C HIS A 111 0.85 10.69 4.98
N ILE A 112 -0.12 9.78 4.97
CA ILE A 112 0.08 8.36 4.69
C ILE A 112 -0.81 7.97 3.52
N TYR A 113 -0.20 7.44 2.47
CA TYR A 113 -0.87 7.02 1.25
C TYR A 113 -0.68 5.53 1.02
N LEU A 114 -1.75 4.86 0.58
CA LEU A 114 -1.69 3.53 -0.01
C LEU A 114 -1.99 3.63 -1.51
N LEU A 115 -1.07 3.14 -2.33
CA LEU A 115 -1.17 3.17 -3.78
C LEU A 115 -1.23 1.76 -4.36
N ASP A 116 -1.95 1.57 -5.45
CA ASP A 116 -1.83 0.37 -6.29
C ASP A 116 -0.54 0.41 -7.15
N LEU A 117 -0.32 -0.63 -7.96
CA LEU A 117 0.85 -0.73 -8.83
C LEU A 117 0.83 0.32 -9.96
N GLU A 118 -0.34 0.80 -10.35
CA GLU A 118 -0.55 1.90 -11.30
C GLU A 118 -0.48 3.30 -10.65
N LEU A 119 -0.09 3.35 -9.37
CA LEU A 119 0.09 4.55 -8.57
C LEU A 119 -1.19 5.37 -8.37
N ASN A 120 -2.37 4.74 -8.43
CA ASN A 120 -3.62 5.34 -7.97
C ASN A 120 -3.70 5.26 -6.45
N ILE A 121 -4.24 6.30 -5.81
CA ILE A 121 -4.44 6.34 -4.37
C ILE A 121 -5.67 5.48 -4.01
N LEU A 122 -5.43 4.38 -3.31
CA LEU A 122 -6.48 3.48 -2.80
C LEU A 122 -7.05 3.96 -1.47
N ASP A 123 -6.19 4.46 -0.58
CA ASP A 123 -6.58 5.05 0.71
C ASP A 123 -5.54 6.09 1.13
N GLU A 124 -5.99 7.06 1.91
CA GLU A 124 -5.15 8.14 2.43
C GLU A 124 -5.63 8.58 3.81
N MET A 125 -4.68 8.96 4.66
CA MET A 125 -4.94 9.52 5.97
C MET A 125 -3.85 10.50 6.38
N ASN A 126 -4.18 11.39 7.30
CA ASN A 126 -3.26 12.33 7.91
C ASN A 126 -3.22 12.10 9.41
N LEU A 127 -2.05 12.33 10.00
CA LEU A 127 -1.84 12.39 11.43
C LEU A 127 -1.29 13.78 11.77
N SER A 128 -2.07 14.55 12.52
CA SER A 128 -1.73 15.94 12.85
C SER A 128 -2.41 16.39 14.13
N GLN A 129 -1.77 17.28 14.87
CA GLN A 129 -2.32 17.95 16.03
C GLN A 129 -1.97 19.44 15.93
N PRO A 130 -2.94 20.37 16.09
CA PRO A 130 -2.65 21.79 15.99
C PRO A 130 -1.53 22.21 16.94
N TYR A 131 -0.62 23.05 16.46
CA TYR A 131 0.48 23.61 17.26
C TYR A 131 1.39 22.55 17.89
N THR A 132 1.45 21.37 17.28
CA THR A 132 2.24 20.25 17.78
C THR A 132 3.30 19.90 16.76
N PRO A 133 4.60 19.96 17.11
CA PRO A 133 5.65 19.50 16.22
C PRO A 133 5.57 17.98 16.06
N GLY A 134 6.05 17.49 14.92
CA GLY A 134 6.16 16.07 14.64
C GLY A 134 7.47 15.75 13.93
N VAL A 135 8.09 14.64 14.29
CA VAL A 135 9.25 14.10 13.57
C VAL A 135 9.00 12.62 13.34
N TYR A 136 8.95 12.22 12.09
CA TYR A 136 8.75 10.81 11.74
C TYR A 136 9.99 10.00 12.09
N GLU A 137 9.80 8.97 12.91
CA GLU A 137 10.82 8.00 13.28
C GLU A 137 10.28 6.58 13.10
N ALA A 138 10.76 5.88 12.08
CA ALA A 138 10.41 4.48 11.88
C ALA A 138 10.90 3.63 13.07
N PHE A 139 10.02 2.78 13.62
CA PHE A 139 10.36 1.90 14.74
C PHE A 139 10.57 0.45 14.28
N ARG A 140 9.55 -0.17 13.68
CA ARG A 140 9.64 -1.51 13.07
C ARG A 140 8.48 -1.77 12.13
N HIS A 141 8.62 -2.75 11.25
CA HIS A 141 7.52 -3.27 10.43
C HIS A 141 7.47 -4.80 10.54
N TYR A 142 6.26 -5.37 10.49
CA TYR A 142 6.05 -6.82 10.56
C TYR A 142 4.69 -7.18 9.98
N GLY A 143 4.65 -8.15 9.06
CA GLY A 143 3.42 -8.54 8.36
C GLY A 143 2.73 -7.32 7.72
N GLU A 144 1.48 -7.07 8.12
CA GLU A 144 0.66 -5.94 7.67
C GLU A 144 0.85 -4.64 8.48
N HIS A 145 1.80 -4.63 9.43
CA HIS A 145 1.95 -3.55 10.41
C HIS A 145 3.23 -2.74 10.22
N LEU A 146 3.10 -1.44 10.40
CA LEU A 146 4.20 -0.48 10.52
C LEU A 146 4.04 0.29 11.82
N GLU A 147 5.07 0.24 12.67
CA GLU A 147 5.17 1.02 13.89
C GLU A 147 6.17 2.16 13.71
N PHE A 148 5.80 3.34 14.16
CA PHE A 148 6.62 4.55 14.10
C PHE A 148 6.25 5.53 15.21
N ARG A 149 7.12 6.49 15.48
CA ARG A 149 6.84 7.67 16.30
C ARG A 149 6.66 8.88 15.38
N PHE A 150 5.83 9.83 15.79
CA PHE A 150 5.64 11.08 15.06
C PHE A 150 5.53 12.25 16.03
N PHE A 151 4.59 12.19 16.96
CA PHE A 151 4.59 13.06 18.13
C PHE A 151 5.57 12.53 19.18
N SER A 152 5.97 13.38 20.12
CA SER A 152 6.81 12.99 21.26
C SER A 152 6.21 11.84 22.08
N GLU A 153 4.88 11.73 22.11
CA GLU A 153 4.14 10.76 22.91
C GLU A 153 3.74 9.47 22.16
N GLY A 154 4.34 8.36 22.59
CA GLY A 154 3.91 7.01 22.24
C GLY A 154 4.27 6.56 20.83
N ILE A 155 3.94 5.31 20.53
CA ILE A 155 4.18 4.67 19.23
C ILE A 155 2.85 4.55 18.51
N TRP A 156 2.83 4.89 17.23
CA TRP A 156 1.72 4.68 16.32
C TRP A 156 1.88 3.35 15.60
N CYS A 157 0.78 2.62 15.41
CA CYS A 157 0.73 1.38 14.66
C CYS A 157 -0.23 1.56 13.48
N LEU A 158 0.33 1.65 12.28
CA LEU A 158 -0.38 1.58 11.02
C LEU A 158 -0.59 0.11 10.65
N LYS A 159 -1.84 -0.26 10.37
CA LYS A 159 -2.20 -1.55 9.79
C LYS A 159 -2.70 -1.37 8.36
N VAL A 160 -2.17 -2.17 7.45
CA VAL A 160 -2.53 -2.20 6.03
C VAL A 160 -3.35 -3.46 5.75
N ARG A 161 -4.66 -3.30 5.52
CA ARG A 161 -5.55 -4.43 5.30
C ARG A 161 -5.41 -4.94 3.86
N SER A 162 -5.40 -6.26 3.69
CA SER A 162 -5.52 -6.86 2.36
C SER A 162 -6.85 -6.52 1.66
N ARG A 163 -7.96 -6.47 2.40
CA ARG A 163 -9.29 -6.06 1.90
C ARG A 163 -9.78 -4.78 2.58
N PRO A 164 -10.52 -3.91 1.87
CA PRO A 164 -11.01 -2.68 2.47
C PRO A 164 -12.09 -2.97 3.49
N LYS A 165 -12.13 -2.16 4.55
CA LYS A 165 -13.32 -1.99 5.37
C LYS A 165 -14.23 -0.99 4.65
N HIS A 166 -15.48 -1.36 4.42
CA HIS A 166 -16.49 -0.46 3.89
C HIS A 166 -17.17 0.28 5.04
N ALA A 167 -17.36 1.59 4.87
CA ALA A 167 -18.12 2.40 5.79
C ALA A 167 -18.98 3.41 5.00
N PRO A 168 -20.20 3.72 5.45
CA PRO A 168 -21.05 4.72 4.79
C PRO A 168 -20.38 6.11 4.83
N LEU A 169 -19.69 6.40 5.93
CA LEU A 169 -18.83 7.57 6.14
C LEU A 169 -17.49 7.11 6.68
N ASN A 170 -16.41 7.62 6.10
CA ASN A 170 -15.04 7.27 6.42
C ASN A 170 -14.48 8.27 7.45
N LEU A 171 -14.97 8.19 8.69
CA LEU A 171 -14.52 9.04 9.80
C LEU A 171 -13.48 8.31 10.65
N ASP A 172 -12.37 8.98 10.94
CA ASP A 172 -11.37 8.55 11.92
C ASP A 172 -11.50 9.35 13.22
N GLN A 173 -10.92 8.80 14.28
CA GLN A 173 -10.79 9.52 15.55
C GLN A 173 -9.55 10.40 15.51
N TYR A 174 -9.70 11.66 15.93
CA TYR A 174 -8.58 12.56 16.17
C TYR A 174 -7.49 11.87 17.00
N PRO A 175 -6.20 12.07 16.68
CA PRO A 175 -5.60 13.01 15.71
C PRO A 175 -5.50 12.50 14.27
N VAL A 176 -6.15 11.37 13.95
CA VAL A 176 -6.19 10.84 12.60
C VAL A 176 -7.35 11.48 11.85
N SER A 177 -7.09 11.90 10.61
CA SER A 177 -8.11 12.42 9.71
C SER A 177 -7.96 11.82 8.31
N ARG A 178 -9.04 11.82 7.53
CA ARG A 178 -9.02 11.44 6.12
C ARG A 178 -10.03 12.28 5.34
N PRO A 179 -9.84 12.47 4.02
CA PRO A 179 -10.83 13.15 3.20
C PRO A 179 -12.17 12.39 3.18
N ILE A 180 -13.26 13.11 3.40
CA ILE A 180 -14.60 12.55 3.54
C ILE A 180 -15.09 12.02 2.20
N LYS A 181 -15.50 10.75 2.17
CA LYS A 181 -16.03 10.02 1.01
C LYS A 181 -17.27 9.24 1.45
N LEU A 182 -18.34 9.34 0.66
CA LEU A 182 -19.51 8.48 0.79
C LEU A 182 -19.14 7.08 0.27
N TRP A 183 -19.49 6.03 1.03
CA TRP A 183 -19.18 4.64 0.66
C TRP A 183 -17.69 4.36 0.47
N GLY A 184 -16.85 4.99 1.31
CA GLY A 184 -15.41 4.89 1.24
C GLY A 184 -14.88 3.48 1.52
N GLN A 185 -13.78 3.14 0.84
CA GLN A 185 -12.99 1.94 1.09
C GLN A 185 -11.80 2.31 1.98
N GLN A 186 -11.69 1.66 3.14
CA GLN A 186 -10.65 1.92 4.12
C GLN A 186 -9.69 0.73 4.19
N TYR A 187 -8.52 0.86 3.60
CA TYR A 187 -7.44 -0.12 3.68
C TYR A 187 -6.51 0.15 4.85
N LEU A 188 -6.31 1.42 5.19
CA LEU A 188 -5.41 1.87 6.24
C LEU A 188 -6.17 2.07 7.55
N SER A 189 -5.55 1.67 8.64
CA SER A 189 -6.02 1.85 10.01
C SER A 189 -4.85 2.30 10.87
N LEU A 190 -4.98 3.40 11.59
CA LEU A 190 -3.94 3.94 12.44
C LEU A 190 -4.43 4.05 13.88
N GLN A 191 -3.62 3.58 14.82
CA GLN A 191 -3.94 3.60 16.24
C GLN A 191 -2.68 3.80 17.08
N LYS A 192 -2.80 4.44 18.24
CA LYS A 192 -1.73 4.48 19.24
C LYS A 192 -1.53 3.06 19.79
N SER A 193 -0.29 2.58 19.84
CA SER A 193 0.05 1.26 20.39
C SER A 193 -0.29 1.23 21.88
N LYS A 194 -0.98 0.18 22.33
CA LYS A 194 -1.47 0.05 23.71
C LYS A 194 -0.38 -0.39 24.70
N ASN A 195 0.79 -0.80 24.21
CA ASN A 195 1.87 -1.32 25.05
C ASN A 195 2.80 -0.19 25.52
N GLN A 196 2.29 0.66 26.40
CA GLN A 196 3.13 1.46 27.30
C GLN A 196 2.46 1.46 28.67
N VAL A 197 2.67 0.37 29.41
CA VAL A 197 2.65 0.42 30.87
C VAL A 197 4.11 0.28 31.28
N ALA A 198 4.58 1.27 32.03
CA ALA A 198 5.90 1.35 32.63
C ALA A 198 6.22 0.14 33.50
#